data_AF-A0A6J4VPV0-F1
#
_entry.id   AF-A0A6J4VPV0-F1
#
_cell.length_a   1.000
_cell.length_b   1.000
_cell.length_c   1.000
_cell.angle_alpha   90.00
_cell.angle_beta   90.00
_cell.angle_gamma   90.00
#
_symmetry.space_group_name_H-M   'P 1'
#
loop_
_entity.id
_entity.type
_entity.pdbx_description
1 polymer ?
#
loop_
_entity_poly.entity_id
_entity_poly.type
_entity_poly.pdbx_seq_one_letter_code
_entity_poly.pdbx_strand_id
1 'polypeptide(L)'
;MSDRKPKQRGHYEGSVYQRESDGKWVASVSVGYEVGPDGAPKRQRKTLYGRTRKEVAEKLTKTLRDQQQGLPVAVERQTVAQFLGR
;
A
#
# COMPACT_ATOMS: atom_id res chain seq x y z
N MET A 1 -16.32 22.47 18.87
CA MET A 1 -14.86 22.36 18.67
C MET A 1 -14.48 20.95 19.05
N SER A 2 -14.20 20.07 18.08
CA SER A 2 -14.00 18.65 18.35
C SER A 2 -12.51 18.34 18.59
N ASP A 3 -12.16 18.16 19.86
CA ASP A 3 -10.88 17.60 20.31
C ASP A 3 -10.69 16.16 19.82
N ARG A 4 -10.13 15.99 18.62
CA ARG A 4 -9.51 14.71 18.24
C ARG A 4 -8.01 14.81 18.49
N LYS A 5 -7.57 14.20 19.59
CA LYS A 5 -6.15 13.92 19.88
C LYS A 5 -5.46 13.41 18.60
N PRO A 6 -4.35 14.03 18.13
CA PRO A 6 -3.60 13.50 17.00
C PRO A 6 -3.04 12.13 17.41
N LYS A 7 -3.63 11.07 16.84
CA LYS A 7 -3.18 9.69 17.06
C LYS A 7 -1.76 9.60 16.50
N GLN A 8 -0.78 9.57 17.40
CA GLN A 8 0.64 9.49 17.08
C GLN A 8 0.87 8.36 16.09
N ARG A 9 1.42 8.69 14.92
CA ARG A 9 1.76 7.70 13.90
C ARG A 9 2.92 6.87 14.46
N GLY A 10 2.76 5.54 14.45
CA GLY A 10 3.86 4.66 14.83
C GLY A 10 5.10 5.00 14.02
N HIS A 11 6.24 5.21 14.69
CA HIS A 11 7.50 5.50 14.03
C HIS A 11 7.76 4.43 12.96
N TYR A 12 8.13 4.87 11.76
CA TYR A 12 8.36 4.03 10.57
C TYR A 12 7.11 3.43 9.87
N GLU A 13 5.89 3.68 10.35
CA GLU A 13 4.63 3.21 9.72
C GLU A 13 3.86 4.29 8.91
N GLY A 14 4.48 5.45 8.64
CA GLY A 14 3.82 6.71 8.23
C GLY A 14 2.84 6.69 7.04
N SER A 15 2.64 5.55 6.40
CA SER A 15 1.71 5.31 5.31
C SER A 15 0.39 4.65 5.72
N VAL A 16 0.23 4.13 6.95
CA VAL A 16 -1.02 3.49 7.41
C VAL A 16 -1.99 4.54 8.01
N TYR A 17 -3.16 4.73 7.41
CA TYR A 17 -4.20 5.66 7.89
C TYR A 17 -5.60 5.07 7.70
N GLN A 18 -6.57 5.56 8.47
CA GLN A 18 -7.97 5.23 8.23
C GLN A 18 -8.57 6.24 7.25
N ARG A 19 -9.18 5.75 6.18
CA ARG A 19 -9.88 6.55 5.19
C ARG A 19 -11.23 6.97 5.77
N GLU A 20 -11.50 8.27 5.76
CA GLU A 20 -12.69 8.84 6.39
C GLU A 20 -13.98 8.53 5.64
N SER A 21 -13.91 8.29 4.32
CA SER A 21 -15.10 8.04 3.49
C SER A 21 -15.74 6.67 3.73
N ASP A 22 -14.95 5.62 4.02
CA ASP A 22 -15.43 4.24 4.15
C ASP A 22 -14.96 3.55 5.44
N GLY A 23 -14.23 4.26 6.31
CA GLY A 23 -13.68 3.72 7.55
C GLY A 23 -12.61 2.64 7.36
N LYS A 24 -12.16 2.37 6.13
CA LYS A 24 -11.16 1.33 5.87
C LYS A 24 -9.77 1.82 6.25
N TRP A 25 -8.96 0.90 6.73
CA TRP A 25 -7.53 1.14 6.91
C TRP A 25 -6.83 1.02 5.56
N VAL A 26 -5.90 1.91 5.29
CA VAL A 26 -5.18 2.05 4.02
C VAL A 26 -3.70 2.20 4.31
N ALA A 27 -2.85 1.51 3.56
CA ALA A 27 -1.41 1.75 3.53
C ALA A 27 -0.89 1.90 2.11
N SER A 28 0.17 2.70 1.93
CA SER A 28 0.85 2.84 0.63
C SER A 28 2.30 2.38 0.78
N VAL A 29 2.76 1.54 -0.15
CA VAL A 29 4.13 1.03 -0.20
C VAL A 29 4.67 1.19 -1.61
N SER A 30 5.93 1.60 -1.72
CA SER A 30 6.59 1.71 -3.02
C SER A 30 7.25 0.39 -3.34
N VAL A 31 6.85 -0.23 -4.43
CA VAL A 31 7.28 -1.59 -4.80
C VAL A 31 8.41 -1.59 -5.83
N GLY A 32 8.82 -0.42 -6.32
CA GLY A 32 9.94 -0.29 -7.24
C GLY A 32 9.79 0.92 -8.15
N TYR A 33 10.51 0.89 -9.27
CA TYR A 33 10.43 1.85 -10.36
C TYR A 33 10.18 1.10 -11.67
N GLU A 34 9.29 1.62 -12.50
CA GLU A 34 9.11 1.18 -13.88
C GLU A 34 9.68 2.24 -14.82
N VAL A 35 10.14 1.86 -16.00
CA VAL A 35 10.53 2.85 -17.02
C VAL A 35 9.26 3.27 -17.75
N GLY A 36 8.94 4.56 -17.69
CA GLY A 36 7.83 5.15 -18.42
C GLY A 36 8.06 5.14 -19.93
N PRO A 37 7.01 5.39 -20.73
CA PRO A 37 7.13 5.46 -22.20
C PRO A 37 8.06 6.60 -22.68
N ASP A 38 8.33 7.57 -21.81
CA ASP A 38 9.28 8.68 -21.97
C ASP A 38 10.73 8.32 -21.55
N GLY A 39 10.98 7.08 -21.13
CA GLY A 39 12.29 6.63 -20.63
C GLY A 39 12.59 7.05 -19.19
N ALA A 40 11.69 7.79 -18.54
CA ALA A 40 11.88 8.26 -17.17
C ALA A 40 11.48 7.20 -16.14
N PRO A 41 12.23 7.02 -15.03
CA PRO A 41 11.86 6.09 -13.97
C PRO A 41 10.63 6.61 -13.21
N LYS A 42 9.53 5.87 -13.30
CA LYS A 42 8.28 6.14 -12.61
C LYS A 42 8.15 5.25 -11.38
N ARG A 43 7.93 5.88 -10.23
CA ARG A 43 7.79 5.17 -8.94
C ARG A 43 6.50 4.35 -8.93
N GLN A 44 6.62 3.04 -8.78
CA GLN A 44 5.50 2.14 -8.62
C GLN A 44 5.05 2.05 -7.17
N ARG A 45 3.77 2.34 -6.91
CA ARG A 45 3.17 2.36 -5.56
C ARG A 45 1.99 1.41 -5.51
N LYS A 46 1.98 0.54 -4.50
CA LYS A 46 0.87 -0.35 -4.17
C LYS A 46 0.11 0.21 -2.97
N THR A 47 -1.21 0.16 -3.03
CA THR A 47 -2.09 0.56 -1.92
C THR A 47 -2.74 -0.68 -1.33
N LEU A 48 -2.52 -0.89 -0.03
CA LEU A 48 -3.06 -1.97 0.77
C LEU A 48 -4.29 -1.46 1.53
N TYR A 49 -5.27 -2.33 1.72
CA TYR A 49 -6.48 -1.98 2.46
C TYR A 49 -6.86 -3.11 3.41
N GLY A 50 -7.57 -2.74 4.47
CA GLY A 50 -8.08 -3.69 5.47
C GLY A 50 -9.17 -3.07 6.33
N ARG A 51 -9.82 -3.91 7.11
CA ARG A 51 -10.87 -3.50 8.06
C ARG A 51 -10.27 -2.98 9.36
N THR A 52 -9.04 -3.40 9.68
CA THR A 52 -8.33 -3.01 10.90
C THR A 52 -6.92 -2.50 10.61
N ARG A 53 -6.38 -1.68 11.52
CA ARG A 53 -4.98 -1.22 11.44
C ARG A 53 -4.01 -2.40 11.40
N LYS A 54 -4.25 -3.41 12.25
CA LYS A 54 -3.39 -4.59 12.40
C LYS A 54 -3.28 -5.35 11.09
N GLU A 55 -4.41 -5.63 10.44
CA GLU A 55 -4.45 -6.32 9.15
C GLU A 55 -3.64 -5.57 8.07
N VAL A 56 -3.77 -4.24 8.02
CA VAL A 56 -3.02 -3.42 7.05
C VAL A 56 -1.54 -3.36 7.38
N ALA A 57 -1.17 -3.29 8.66
CA ALA A 57 0.22 -3.34 9.10
C ALA A 57 0.87 -4.70 8.74
N GLU A 58 0.19 -5.82 8.97
CA GLU A 58 0.68 -7.15 8.60
C GLU A 58 0.88 -7.28 7.09
N LYS A 59 -0.09 -6.81 6.28
CA LYS A 59 0.04 -6.76 4.81
C LYS A 59 1.23 -5.90 4.37
N LEU A 60 1.44 -4.77 5.05
CA LEU A 60 2.56 -3.86 4.77
C LEU A 60 3.89 -4.54 5.08
N THR A 61 4.04 -5.16 6.25
CA THR A 61 5.25 -5.89 6.66
C THR A 61 5.56 -7.02 5.70
N LYS A 62 4.55 -7.82 5.30
CA LYS A 62 4.71 -8.88 4.29
C LYS A 62 5.20 -8.31 2.96
N THR A 63 4.57 -7.24 2.48
CA THR A 63 4.95 -6.61 1.21
C THR A 63 6.38 -6.06 1.23
N LEU A 64 6.81 -5.45 2.34
CA LEU A 64 8.17 -4.96 2.50
C LEU A 64 9.18 -6.12 2.55
N ARG A 65 8.82 -7.24 3.20
CA ARG A 65 9.64 -8.45 3.21
C ARG A 65 9.80 -9.04 1.82
N ASP A 66 8.72 -9.19 1.08
CA ASP A 66 8.73 -9.71 -0.30
C ASP A 66 9.60 -8.83 -1.21
N GLN A 67 9.48 -7.50 -1.06
CA GLN A 67 10.32 -6.54 -1.75
C GLN A 67 11.81 -6.69 -1.40
N GLN A 68 12.14 -6.85 -0.12
CA GLN A 68 13.53 -7.04 0.33
C GLN A 68 14.12 -8.34 -0.21
N GLN A 69 13.31 -9.36 -0.44
CA GLN A 69 13.73 -10.64 -1.02
C GLN A 69 13.83 -10.61 -2.55
N GLY A 70 13.56 -9.47 -3.20
CA GLY A 70 13.59 -9.34 -4.66
C GLY A 70 12.48 -10.13 -5.36
N LEU A 71 11.47 -10.60 -4.61
CA LEU A 71 10.32 -11.26 -5.20
C LEU A 71 9.47 -10.20 -5.92
N PRO A 72 8.97 -10.48 -7.13
CA PRO A 72 7.97 -9.61 -7.74
C PRO A 72 6.79 -9.55 -6.78
N VAL A 73 6.56 -8.36 -6.22
CA VAL A 73 5.40 -8.11 -5.35
C VAL A 73 4.17 -8.29 -6.23
N ALA A 74 3.66 -9.52 -6.27
CA ALA A 74 2.52 -9.89 -7.09
C ALA A 74 1.40 -8.89 -6.79
N VAL A 75 0.86 -8.32 -7.86
CA VAL A 75 -0.22 -7.35 -7.82
C VAL A 75 -1.46 -8.11 -7.34
N GLU A 76 -1.60 -8.25 -6.01
CA GLU A 76 -2.67 -8.96 -5.31
C GLU A 76 -4.07 -8.34 -5.55
N ARG A 77 -4.15 -7.35 -6.44
CA ARG A 77 -5.37 -6.72 -6.94
C ARG A 77 -5.31 -6.56 -8.45
N GLN A 78 -5.04 -7.64 -9.18
CA GLN A 78 -5.71 -7.77 -10.47
C GLN A 78 -7.18 -8.06 -10.16
N THR A 79 -8.09 -7.20 -10.61
CA THR A 79 -9.48 -7.64 -10.76
C THR A 79 -9.49 -8.79 -11.78
N VAL A 80 -10.43 -9.73 -11.68
CA VAL A 80 -10.53 -10.85 -12.63
C VAL A 80 -10.56 -10.34 -14.09
N ALA A 81 -11.13 -9.16 -14.31
CA ALA A 81 -11.13 -8.44 -15.58
C ALA A 81 -9.73 -8.02 -16.07
N GLN A 82 -8.79 -7.67 -15.19
CA GLN A 82 -7.41 -7.31 -15.56
C GLN A 82 -6.52 -8.52 -15.85
N PHE A 83 -6.89 -9.72 -15.40
CA PHE A 83 -6.13 -10.94 -15.64
C PHE A 83 -6.45 -11.58 -17.01
N LEU A 84 -7.69 -11.47 -17.47
CA LEU A 84 -8.15 -12.05 -18.75
C LEU A 84 -7.88 -11.17 -19.99
N GLY A 85 -7.28 -9.99 -19.81
CA GLY A 85 -7.01 -9.03 -20.89
C GLY A 85 -5.56 -8.99 -21.38
N ARG A 86 -4.73 -9.99 -21.01
CA ARG A 86 -3.36 -10.16 -21.49
C ARG A 86 -3.31 -11.14 -22.65
#